data_AF-A0AAX1NBG8-F1
#
_entry.id   AF-A0AAX1NBG8-F1
#
_cell.length_a   1.000
_cell.length_b   1.000
_cell.length_c   1.000
_cell.angle_alpha   90.00
_cell.angle_beta   90.00
_cell.angle_gamma   90.00
#
_symmetry.space_group_name_H-M   'P 1'
#
loop_
_entity.id
_entity.type
_entity.pdbx_description
1 polymer ?
#
loop_
_entity_poly.entity_id
_entity_poly.type
_entity_poly.pdbx_seq_one_letter_code
_entity_poly.pdbx_strand_id
1 'polypeptide(L)'
;MKKLITLSIFLLFQITSFAQTKEIAIMALRSEEHTKVTLEDDTVVFTDHFNALENIEDYDFLALELAESLFHQMCNEEQTKYFNTLFAENLKYQNIIECKGGTILNLTADNKGIKVVITTYPEGEVANEYFKFDN
;
A
#
# COMPACT_ATOMS: atom_id res chain seq x y z
N MET A 1 -27.09 -52.95 -28.16
CA MET A 1 -25.79 -52.54 -27.59
C MET A 1 -25.07 -51.60 -28.55
N LYS A 2 -25.09 -50.29 -28.28
CA LYS A 2 -24.16 -49.31 -28.85
C LYS A 2 -23.73 -48.37 -27.72
N LYS A 3 -22.47 -47.95 -27.81
CA LYS A 3 -21.54 -47.61 -26.72
C LYS A 3 -21.89 -46.28 -26.03
N LEU A 4 -21.49 -46.22 -24.76
CA LEU A 4 -21.30 -45.03 -23.93
C LEU A 4 -20.55 -43.91 -24.68
N ILE A 5 -20.81 -42.65 -24.32
CA ILE A 5 -19.83 -41.79 -23.62
C ILE A 5 -20.55 -40.52 -23.14
N THR A 6 -20.44 -40.31 -21.84
CA THR A 6 -20.66 -39.12 -21.03
C THR A 6 -20.13 -37.87 -21.72
N LEU A 7 -20.98 -36.88 -21.99
CA LEU A 7 -20.53 -35.50 -22.19
C LEU A 7 -20.67 -34.79 -20.85
N SER A 8 -19.71 -35.01 -19.96
CA SER A 8 -19.48 -34.10 -18.86
C SER A 8 -19.13 -32.76 -19.50
N ILE A 9 -20.07 -31.82 -19.48
CA ILE A 9 -19.82 -30.42 -19.80
C ILE A 9 -18.77 -29.99 -18.79
N PHE A 10 -17.51 -30.01 -19.22
CA PHE A 10 -16.43 -29.33 -18.54
C PHE A 10 -16.84 -27.86 -18.57
N LEU A 11 -17.34 -27.39 -17.42
CA LEU A 11 -17.32 -25.99 -17.07
C LEU A 11 -15.87 -25.53 -17.19
N LEU A 12 -15.49 -25.13 -18.40
CA LEU A 12 -14.42 -24.18 -18.62
C LEU A 12 -14.94 -22.83 -18.12
N PHE A 13 -15.13 -22.71 -16.80
CA PHE A 13 -14.72 -21.48 -16.14
C PHE A 13 -13.21 -21.43 -16.36
N GLN A 14 -12.81 -20.89 -17.51
CA GLN A 14 -11.54 -20.23 -17.64
C GLN A 14 -11.57 -19.15 -16.56
N ILE A 15 -11.03 -19.49 -15.39
CA ILE A 15 -10.58 -18.53 -14.40
C ILE A 15 -9.55 -17.72 -15.18
N THR A 16 -9.98 -16.62 -15.78
CA THR A 16 -9.07 -15.56 -16.16
C THR A 16 -8.58 -15.01 -14.83
N SER A 17 -7.57 -15.67 -14.26
CA SER A 17 -6.60 -15.00 -13.42
C SER A 17 -5.97 -13.96 -14.34
N PHE A 18 -6.59 -12.80 -14.42
CA PHE A 18 -5.93 -11.64 -14.99
C PHE A 18 -4.72 -11.44 -14.10
N ALA A 19 -3.54 -11.85 -14.60
CA ALA A 19 -2.28 -11.46 -14.01
C ALA A 19 -2.32 -9.94 -13.99
N GLN A 20 -2.53 -9.40 -12.79
CA GLN A 20 -2.60 -7.97 -12.64
C GLN A 20 -1.20 -7.44 -12.87
N THR A 21 -1.06 -6.52 -13.84
CA THR A 21 0.27 -5.94 -14.09
C THR A 21 0.62 -4.99 -12.97
N LYS A 22 1.91 -4.81 -12.72
CA LYS A 22 2.40 -3.82 -11.75
C LYS A 22 1.83 -2.43 -12.03
N GLU A 23 1.67 -2.03 -13.30
CA GLU A 23 1.14 -0.72 -13.66
C GLU A 23 -0.32 -0.56 -13.24
N ILE A 24 -1.15 -1.60 -13.39
CA ILE A 24 -2.54 -1.58 -12.93
C ILE A 24 -2.59 -1.51 -11.40
N ALA A 25 -1.72 -2.26 -10.70
CA ALA A 25 -1.63 -2.21 -9.25
C ALA A 25 -1.22 -0.80 -8.75
N ILE A 26 -0.19 -0.21 -9.37
CA ILE A 26 0.26 1.16 -9.05
C ILE A 26 -0.88 2.16 -9.25
N MET A 27 -1.61 2.09 -10.37
CA MET A 27 -2.73 3.00 -10.62
C MET A 27 -3.88 2.82 -9.62
N ALA A 28 -4.18 1.60 -9.21
CA ALA A 28 -5.27 1.31 -8.29
C ALA A 28 -4.95 1.66 -6.82
N LEU A 29 -3.67 1.74 -6.47
CA LEU A 29 -3.18 2.12 -5.13
C LEU A 29 -3.08 3.64 -4.92
N ARG A 30 -3.37 4.45 -5.95
CA ARG A 30 -3.42 5.91 -5.81
C ARG A 30 -4.59 6.28 -4.90
N SER A 31 -4.28 7.02 -3.84
CA SER A 31 -5.25 7.55 -2.87
C SER A 31 -6.15 8.61 -3.50
N GLU A 32 -5.59 9.46 -4.37
CA GLU A 32 -6.28 10.58 -5.00
C GLU A 32 -5.92 10.77 -6.48
N GLU A 33 -6.74 11.55 -7.20
CA GLU A 33 -6.50 11.89 -8.60
C GLU A 33 -5.19 12.69 -8.79
N HIS A 34 -4.79 13.46 -7.78
CA HIS A 34 -3.59 14.29 -7.79
C HIS A 34 -2.37 13.65 -7.13
N THR A 35 -2.48 12.42 -6.62
CA THR A 35 -1.33 11.66 -6.13
C THR A 35 -0.29 11.57 -7.23
N LYS A 36 0.90 12.12 -6.97
CA LYS A 36 2.06 11.98 -7.85
C LYS A 36 2.68 10.62 -7.60
N VAL A 37 3.04 9.91 -8.67
CA VAL A 37 3.64 8.59 -8.56
C VAL A 37 5.01 8.58 -9.25
N THR A 38 6.04 8.12 -8.55
CA THR A 38 7.37 7.86 -9.09
C THR A 38 7.79 6.42 -8.80
N LEU A 39 8.71 5.89 -9.62
CA LEU A 39 9.37 4.62 -9.37
C LEU A 39 10.84 4.93 -9.12
N GLU A 40 11.31 4.59 -7.92
CA GLU A 40 12.67 4.86 -7.45
C GLU A 40 13.30 3.54 -7.01
N ASP A 41 14.30 3.08 -7.76
CA ASP A 41 14.95 1.78 -7.57
C ASP A 41 13.95 0.61 -7.42
N ASP A 42 13.75 0.13 -6.18
CA ASP A 42 12.85 -0.96 -5.80
C ASP A 42 11.57 -0.47 -5.10
N THR A 43 11.24 0.82 -5.19
CA THR A 43 10.15 1.44 -4.43
C THR A 43 9.21 2.23 -5.34
N VAL A 44 7.91 1.99 -5.21
CA VAL A 44 6.87 2.84 -5.80
C VAL A 44 6.51 3.91 -4.78
N VAL A 45 6.78 5.17 -5.13
CA VAL A 45 6.56 6.32 -4.25
C VAL A 45 5.30 7.06 -4.68
N PHE A 46 4.37 7.23 -3.75
CA PHE A 46 3.14 7.98 -3.87
C PHE A 46 3.26 9.25 -3.04
N THR A 47 3.25 10.42 -3.67
CA THR A 47 3.32 11.71 -2.97
C THR A 47 1.98 12.42 -3.02
N ASP A 48 1.42 12.64 -1.83
CA ASP A 48 0.17 13.35 -1.58
C ASP A 48 0.43 14.65 -0.83
N HIS A 49 -0.52 15.60 -0.94
CA HIS A 49 -0.47 16.86 -0.21
C HIS A 49 -1.72 16.99 0.63
N PHE A 50 -1.56 17.29 1.91
CA PHE A 50 -2.67 17.39 2.85
C PHE A 50 -2.69 18.74 3.56
N ASN A 51 -3.85 19.07 4.12
CA ASN A 51 -3.98 20.24 4.98
C ASN A 51 -3.12 20.09 6.24
N ALA A 52 -2.99 21.20 6.98
CA ALA A 52 -2.24 21.20 8.22
C ALA A 52 -2.82 20.17 9.21
N LEU A 53 -1.93 19.42 9.86
CA LEU A 53 -2.28 18.62 11.02
C LEU A 53 -2.35 19.57 12.22
N GLU A 54 -3.46 19.51 12.96
CA GLU A 54 -3.67 20.35 14.13
C GLU A 54 -3.75 19.47 15.38
N ASN A 55 -3.25 20.00 16.50
CA ASN A 55 -3.36 19.38 17.83
C ASN A 55 -2.75 17.97 17.94
N ILE A 56 -1.55 17.77 17.38
CA ILE A 56 -0.80 16.53 17.59
C ILE A 56 -0.28 16.51 19.04
N GLU A 57 -0.87 15.66 19.86
CA GLU A 57 -0.45 15.48 21.26
C GLU A 57 0.73 14.50 21.38
N ASP A 58 0.77 13.47 20.54
CA ASP A 58 1.77 12.39 20.58
C ASP A 58 2.05 11.87 19.16
N TYR A 59 3.31 11.99 18.73
CA TYR A 59 3.75 11.55 17.40
C TYR A 59 3.92 10.03 17.29
N ASP A 60 4.25 9.34 18.38
CA ASP A 60 4.38 7.88 18.38
C ASP A 60 2.99 7.24 18.25
N PHE A 61 2.00 7.82 18.95
CA PHE A 61 0.60 7.43 18.79
C PHE A 61 0.09 7.68 17.37
N LEU A 62 0.38 8.86 16.80
CA LEU A 62 0.05 9.15 15.40
C LEU A 62 0.72 8.15 14.44
N ALA A 63 1.98 7.79 14.69
CA ALA A 63 2.69 6.80 13.87
C ALA A 63 2.01 5.42 13.91
N LEU A 64 1.50 5.01 15.07
CA LEU A 64 0.71 3.79 15.22
C LEU A 64 -0.61 3.89 14.43
N GLU A 65 -1.38 4.97 14.58
CA GLU A 65 -2.65 5.15 13.85
C GLU A 65 -2.45 5.12 12.32
N LEU A 66 -1.38 5.76 11.84
CA LEU A 66 -1.00 5.74 10.43
C LEU A 66 -0.64 4.34 9.95
N ALA A 67 0.13 3.59 10.73
CA ALA A 67 0.48 2.20 10.42
C ALA A 67 -0.74 1.28 10.40
N GLU A 68 -1.64 1.40 11.39
CA GLU A 68 -2.89 0.64 11.45
C GLU A 68 -3.80 0.96 10.26
N SER A 69 -3.91 2.23 9.87
CA SER A 69 -4.70 2.65 8.71
C SER A 69 -4.18 2.02 7.41
N LEU A 70 -2.86 2.07 7.19
CA LEU A 70 -2.24 1.41 6.04
C LEU A 70 -2.39 -0.11 6.09
N PHE A 71 -2.24 -0.72 7.26
CA PHE A 71 -2.46 -2.16 7.43
C PHE A 71 -3.89 -2.56 7.07
N HIS A 72 -4.89 -1.83 7.54
CA HIS A 72 -6.29 -2.07 7.18
C HIS A 72 -6.53 -1.93 5.68
N GLN A 73 -5.89 -0.95 5.02
CA GLN A 73 -5.93 -0.83 3.57
C GLN A 73 -5.30 -2.05 2.89
N MET A 74 -4.15 -2.53 3.38
CA MET A 74 -3.47 -3.71 2.85
C MET A 74 -4.28 -5.00 3.03
N CYS A 75 -5.09 -5.09 4.10
CA CYS A 75 -5.97 -6.24 4.38
C CYS A 75 -7.36 -6.13 3.75
N ASN A 76 -7.71 -5.00 3.11
CA ASN A 76 -8.97 -4.85 2.41
C ASN A 76 -9.00 -5.73 1.16
N GLU A 77 -10.05 -6.55 0.98
CA GLU A 77 -10.16 -7.53 -0.11
C GLU A 77 -9.86 -6.97 -1.51
N GLU A 78 -10.27 -5.72 -1.79
CA GLU A 78 -10.03 -5.09 -3.08
C GLU A 78 -8.58 -4.64 -3.24
N GLN A 79 -7.97 -4.11 -2.18
CA GLN A 79 -6.65 -3.50 -2.21
C GLN A 79 -5.53 -4.53 -2.00
N THR A 80 -5.77 -5.61 -1.25
CA THR A 80 -4.79 -6.67 -0.95
C THR A 80 -4.15 -7.23 -2.22
N LYS A 81 -4.92 -7.47 -3.28
CA LYS A 81 -4.39 -7.97 -4.56
C LYS A 81 -3.37 -7.01 -5.21
N TYR A 82 -3.54 -5.70 -5.02
CA TYR A 82 -2.66 -4.69 -5.59
C TYR A 82 -1.34 -4.62 -4.83
N PHE A 83 -1.39 -4.60 -3.50
CA PHE A 83 -0.18 -4.71 -2.66
C PHE A 83 0.59 -6.00 -2.93
N ASN A 84 -0.11 -7.15 -3.00
CA ASN A 84 0.52 -8.43 -3.30
C ASN A 84 1.20 -8.45 -4.67
N THR A 85 0.63 -7.76 -5.67
CA THR A 85 1.24 -7.63 -7.00
C THR A 85 2.56 -6.85 -6.92
N LEU A 86 2.61 -5.75 -6.15
CA LEU A 86 3.86 -5.01 -5.94
C LEU A 86 4.92 -5.87 -5.25
N PHE A 87 4.55 -6.54 -4.16
CA PHE A 87 5.50 -7.33 -3.36
C PHE A 87 6.02 -8.56 -4.11
N ALA A 88 5.21 -9.19 -4.95
CA ALA A 88 5.64 -10.29 -5.82
C ALA A 88 6.71 -9.88 -6.83
N GLU A 89 6.73 -8.60 -7.23
CA GLU A 89 7.75 -8.00 -8.11
C GLU A 89 8.97 -7.48 -7.31
N ASN A 90 9.06 -7.76 -6.01
CA ASN A 90 10.05 -7.20 -5.08
C ASN A 90 10.03 -5.66 -5.00
N LEU A 91 8.87 -5.04 -5.24
CA LEU A 91 8.69 -3.60 -5.08
C LEU A 91 8.15 -3.28 -3.69
N LYS A 92 8.66 -2.21 -3.07
CA LYS A 92 8.10 -1.61 -1.86
C LYS A 92 7.03 -0.59 -2.20
N TYR A 93 6.09 -0.41 -1.29
CA TYR A 93 5.16 0.72 -1.31
C TYR A 93 5.70 1.83 -0.42
N GLN A 94 5.66 3.08 -0.87
CA GLN A 94 5.95 4.24 -0.05
C GLN A 94 4.93 5.34 -0.29
N ASN A 95 4.32 5.87 0.78
CA ASN A 95 3.45 7.02 0.72
C ASN A 95 4.06 8.18 1.54
N ILE A 96 4.27 9.29 0.85
CA ILE A 96 4.77 10.53 1.43
C ILE A 96 3.62 11.53 1.42
N ILE A 97 3.19 11.96 2.60
CA ILE A 97 2.15 12.97 2.77
C ILE A 97 2.83 14.25 3.25
N GLU A 98 2.81 15.27 2.40
CA GLU A 98 3.33 16.59 2.72
C GLU A 98 2.20 17.45 3.31
N CYS A 99 2.29 17.75 4.61
CA CYS A 99 1.30 18.56 5.29
C CYS A 99 1.69 20.04 5.26
N LYS A 100 0.70 20.91 5.04
CA LYS A 100 0.89 22.36 5.18
C LYS A 100 1.36 22.67 6.62
N GLY A 101 2.52 23.31 6.77
CA GLY A 101 3.13 23.58 8.08
C GLY A 101 4.48 22.91 8.29
N GLY A 102 4.94 22.07 7.35
CA GLY A 102 6.29 21.50 7.35
C GLY A 102 6.40 20.12 7.99
N THR A 103 5.28 19.49 8.33
CA THR A 103 5.24 18.08 8.73
C THR A 103 5.17 17.18 7.50
N ILE A 104 5.99 16.14 7.49
CA ILE A 104 6.01 15.10 6.46
C ILE A 104 5.75 13.77 7.14
N LEU A 105 4.74 13.04 6.65
CA LEU A 105 4.45 11.66 7.05
C LEU A 105 4.97 10.74 5.96
N ASN A 106 5.86 9.82 6.29
CA ASN A 106 6.45 8.88 5.35
C ASN A 106 6.17 7.45 5.80
N LEU A 107 5.24 6.78 5.13
CA LEU A 107 4.87 5.41 5.37
C LEU A 107 5.51 4.52 4.31
N THR A 108 6.28 3.52 4.71
CA THR A 108 6.86 2.52 3.80
C THR A 108 6.35 1.14 4.18
N ALA A 109 5.89 0.35 3.22
CA ALA A 109 5.41 -1.02 3.46
C ALA A 109 6.08 -2.02 2.51
N ASP A 110 6.40 -3.19 3.06
CA ASP A 110 6.86 -4.37 2.34
C ASP A 110 6.18 -5.63 2.88
N ASN A 111 6.67 -6.81 2.49
CA ASN A 111 6.13 -8.09 2.95
C ASN A 111 6.49 -8.45 4.41
N LYS A 112 7.26 -7.63 5.12
CA LYS A 112 7.70 -7.86 6.51
C LYS A 112 7.03 -6.92 7.50
N GLY A 113 6.59 -5.75 7.06
CA GLY A 113 5.93 -4.79 7.94
C GLY A 113 5.76 -3.40 7.34
N ILE A 114 5.40 -2.47 8.22
CA ILE A 114 5.17 -1.05 7.92
C ILE A 114 6.13 -0.22 8.75
N LYS A 115 6.87 0.67 8.09
CA LYS A 115 7.68 1.71 8.70
C LYS A 115 6.94 3.05 8.60
N VAL A 116 6.88 3.81 9.68
CA VAL A 116 6.36 5.18 9.67
C VAL A 116 7.44 6.12 10.21
N VAL A 117 7.80 7.12 9.41
CA VAL A 117 8.70 8.20 9.80
C VAL A 117 7.95 9.51 9.73
N ILE A 118 7.90 10.23 10.85
CA ILE A 118 7.31 11.56 10.92
C ILE A 118 8.43 12.57 11.10
N THR A 119 8.49 13.54 10.20
CA THR A 119 9.47 14.63 10.24
C THR A 119 8.74 15.96 10.37
N THR A 120 9.19 16.84 11.27
CA THR A 120 8.71 18.22 11.39
C THR A 120 9.86 19.19 11.20
N TYR A 121 9.55 20.41 10.77
CA TYR A 121 10.53 21.49 10.71
C TYR A 121 10.30 22.47 11.87
N PRO A 122 11.34 22.86 12.63
CA PRO A 122 12.77 22.55 12.44
C PRO A 122 13.28 21.28 13.17
N GLU A 123 12.44 20.54 13.88
CA GLU A 123 12.85 19.52 14.84
C GLU A 123 13.52 18.28 14.20
N GLY A 124 13.24 18.01 12.94
CA GLY A 124 13.72 16.83 12.24
C GLY A 124 12.79 15.63 12.44
N GLU A 125 13.36 14.43 12.57
CA GLU A 125 12.61 13.20 12.81
C GLU A 125 12.05 13.20 14.24
N VAL A 126 10.72 13.18 14.36
CA VAL A 126 10.00 13.18 15.66
C VAL A 126 9.37 11.84 16.01
N ALA A 127 9.21 10.95 15.02
CA ALA A 127 8.85 9.54 15.23
C ALA A 127 9.45 8.67 14.11
N ASN A 128 9.86 7.44 14.45
CA ASN A 128 10.48 6.49 13.52
C ASN A 128 10.21 5.05 13.95
N GLU A 129 9.00 4.60 13.66
CA GLU A 129 8.49 3.33 14.15
C GLU A 129 8.46 2.28 13.05
N TYR A 130 8.71 1.02 13.42
CA TYR A 130 8.60 -0.13 12.53
C TYR A 130 7.73 -1.22 13.14
N PHE A 131 6.57 -1.43 12.52
CA PHE A 131 5.56 -2.40 12.92
C PHE A 131 5.71 -3.65 12.06
N LYS A 132 6.17 -4.74 12.65
CA LYS A 132 6.33 -6.03 11.97
C LYS A 132 4.98 -6.72 11.83
N PHE A 133 4.79 -7.39 10.70
CA PHE A 133 3.73 -8.39 10.60
C PHE A 133 4.23 -9.64 11.34
N ASP A 134 3.57 -10.03 12.41
CA ASP A 134 3.87 -11.29 13.09
C ASP A 134 3.63 -12.44 12.09
N ASN A 135 4.67 -13.23 11.84
CA ASN A 135 4.61 -14.42 10.98
C ASN A 135 3.81 -15.54 11.65
#